data_AF-A0A9E5J755-F1
#
_entry.id   AF-A0A9E5J755-F1
#
_cell.length_a   1.000
_cell.length_b   1.000
_cell.length_c   1.000
_cell.angle_alpha   90.00
_cell.angle_beta   90.00
_cell.angle_gamma   90.00
#
_symmetry.space_group_name_H-M   'P 1'
#
loop_
_entity.id
_entity.type
_entity.pdbx_description
1 polymer ?
#
loop_
_entity_poly.entity_id
_entity_poly.type
_entity_poly.pdbx_seq_one_letter_code
_entity_poly.pdbx_strand_id
1 'polypeptide(L)' 'MGVQEILLAEPRGFCAGVDRAIDIVEAAIAKFGRPIYVRHEIVHNTYVVNDLKT' A
#
# COMPACT_ATOMS: atom_id res chain seq x y z
N MET A 1 33.69 -3.29 -17.07
CA MET A 1 32.62 -3.94 -16.29
C MET A 1 31.31 -3.66 -17.00
N GLY A 2 30.77 -4.65 -17.71
CA GLY A 2 29.46 -4.50 -18.37
C GLY A 2 28.36 -4.55 -17.32
N VAL A 3 27.34 -3.71 -17.46
CA VAL A 3 26.15 -3.75 -16.62
C VAL A 3 25.45 -5.09 -16.85
N GLN A 4 25.19 -5.83 -15.78
CA GLN A 4 24.36 -7.04 -15.85
C GLN A 4 22.94 -6.65 -16.30
N GLU A 5 22.39 -7.44 -17.23
CA GLU A 5 21.03 -7.27 -17.70
C GLU A 5 20.03 -7.44 -16.55
N ILE A 6 19.15 -6.47 -16.34
CA ILE A 6 18.11 -6.49 -15.32
C ILE A 6 16.80 -6.89 -15.98
N LEU A 7 16.23 -8.01 -15.53
CA LEU A 7 14.93 -8.51 -16.00
C LEU A 7 13.85 -8.18 -14.97
N LEU A 8 12.72 -7.64 -15.42
CA LEU A 8 11.57 -7.33 -14.58
C LEU A 8 10.41 -8.28 -14.90
N ALA A 9 9.90 -8.97 -13.87
CA ALA A 9 8.79 -9.91 -14.02
C ALA A 9 7.44 -9.20 -14.24
N GLU A 10 6.52 -9.89 -14.92
CA GLU A 10 5.12 -9.46 -15.08
C GLU A 10 4.14 -10.63 -14.87
N PRO A 11 3.05 -10.42 -14.10
CA PRO A 11 2.69 -9.20 -13.37
C PRO A 11 3.53 -9.02 -12.08
N ARG A 12 3.72 -7.78 -11.65
CA ARG A 12 4.41 -7.43 -10.40
C ARG A 12 3.71 -6.28 -9.70
N GLY A 13 3.80 -6.21 -8.37
CA GLY A 13 3.23 -5.13 -7.57
C GLY A 13 1.90 -5.50 -6.92
N PHE A 14 0.97 -4.54 -6.90
CA PHE A 14 -0.28 -4.66 -6.16
C PHE A 14 -1.29 -5.56 -6.89
N CYS A 15 -2.09 -6.26 -6.10
CA CYS A 15 -3.27 -6.96 -6.60
C CYS A 15 -4.52 -6.14 -6.24
N ALA A 16 -5.63 -6.43 -6.92
CA ALA A 16 -6.88 -5.72 -6.70
C ALA A 16 -7.35 -5.71 -5.22
N GLY A 17 -6.99 -6.72 -4.43
CA GLY A 17 -7.30 -6.77 -3.00
C GLY A 17 -6.48 -5.78 -2.17
N VAL A 18 -5.20 -5.61 -2.51
CA VAL A 18 -4.28 -4.65 -1.87
C VAL A 18 -4.72 -3.23 -2.20
N ASP A 19 -4.96 -2.93 -3.47
CA ASP A 19 -5.42 -1.60 -3.92
C ASP A 19 -6.70 -1.20 -3.19
N ARG A 20 -7.71 -2.08 -3.23
CA ARG A 20 -8.99 -1.82 -2.58
C ARG A 20 -8.85 -1.62 -1.06
N ALA A 21 -7.94 -2.34 -0.41
CA ALA A 21 -7.76 -2.22 1.03
C ALA A 21 -7.18 -0.84 1.41
N ILE A 22 -6.23 -0.33 0.61
CA ILE A 22 -5.66 1.01 0.78
C ILE A 22 -6.73 2.07 0.52
N ASP A 23 -7.45 1.98 -0.60
CA ASP A 23 -8.50 2.94 -0.99
C ASP A 23 -9.59 3.10 0.08
N ILE A 24 -9.96 2.01 0.76
CA ILE A 24 -10.96 2.06 1.83
C ILE A 24 -10.48 2.92 3.00
N VAL A 25 -9.22 2.79 3.39
CA VAL A 25 -8.65 3.57 4.51
C VAL A 25 -8.53 5.03 4.10
N GLU A 26 -8.04 5.33 2.90
CA GLU A 26 -7.95 6.69 2.38
C GLU A 26 -9.31 7.37 2.27
N ALA A 27 -10.31 6.67 1.71
CA ALA A 27 -11.68 7.18 1.62
C ALA A 27 -12.30 7.41 3.01
N ALA A 28 -12.00 6.56 4.00
CA ALA A 28 -12.45 6.76 5.37
C ALA A 28 -11.80 8.01 6.00
N ILE A 29 -10.49 8.20 5.82
CA ILE A 29 -9.78 9.40 6.29
C ILE A 29 -10.35 10.67 5.63
N ALA A 30 -10.57 10.64 4.31
CA ALA A 30 -11.12 11.78 3.58
C ALA A 30 -12.55 12.14 4.02
N LYS A 31 -13.38 11.13 4.34
CA LYS A 31 -14.78 11.31 4.72
C LYS A 31 -14.97 11.69 6.18
N PHE A 32 -14.19 11.11 7.08
CA PHE A 32 -14.43 11.21 8.53
C PHE A 32 -13.31 11.96 9.28
N GLY A 33 -12.19 12.27 8.63
CA GLY A 33 -11.00 12.82 9.27
C GLY A 33 -10.24 11.80 10.09
N ARG A 34 -9.11 12.23 10.66
CA ARG A 34 -8.28 11.40 11.56
C ARG A 34 -8.76 11.54 13.02
N PRO A 35 -8.61 10.51 13.88
CA PRO A 35 -7.98 9.22 13.61
C PRO A 35 -8.97 8.17 13.04
N ILE A 36 -8.49 7.37 12.08
CA ILE A 36 -9.13 6.12 11.66
C ILE A 36 -8.34 4.95 12.26
N TYR A 37 -9.02 4.07 12.98
CA TYR A 37 -8.42 2.88 13.56
C TYR A 37 -8.56 1.69 12.62
N VAL A 38 -7.42 1.05 12.32
CA VAL A 38 -7.36 -0.20 11.55
C VAL A 38 -6.91 -1.33 12.47
N ARG A 39 -7.61 -2.45 12.43
CA ARG A 39 -7.22 -3.64 13.20
C ARG A 39 -6.08 -4.35 12.46
N HIS A 40 -4.91 -4.40 13.10
CA HIS A 40 -3.64 -4.85 12.50
C HIS A 40 -3.20 -3.96 11.31
N GLU A 41 -2.16 -4.39 10.61
CA GLU A 41 -1.71 -3.74 9.38
C GLU A 41 -2.69 -4.03 8.24
N ILE A 42 -3.06 -2.99 7.48
CA ILE A 42 -3.98 -3.14 6.34
C ILE A 42 -3.38 -4.01 5.23
N VAL A 43 -2.07 -3.89 5.03
CA VAL A 43 -1.23 -4.72 4.14
C VAL A 43 0.16 -4.87 4.77
N HIS A 44 0.85 -5.97 4.49
CA HIS A 44 2.20 -6.21 5.01
C HIS A 44 3.26 -5.48 4.17
N ASN A 45 3.20 -4.15 4.17
CA ASN A 45 4.18 -3.29 3.54
C ASN A 45 4.44 -2.10 4.45
N THR A 46 5.67 -1.99 4.95
CA THR A 46 6.05 -0.96 5.92
C THR A 46 5.90 0.46 5.37
N TYR A 47 6.15 0.68 4.08
CA TYR A 47 5.98 1.99 3.44
C TYR A 47 4.51 2.39 3.45
N VAL A 48 3.62 1.51 2.96
CA VAL A 48 2.16 1.77 2.92
C VAL A 48 1.60 2.00 4.33
N VAL A 49 2.01 1.19 5.30
CA VAL A 49 1.54 1.34 6.69
C VAL A 49 2.00 2.65 7.31
N ASN A 50 3.21 3.11 7.01
CA ASN A 50 3.73 4.37 7.55
C ASN A 50 3.04 5.58 6.93
N ASP A 51 2.80 5.56 5.62
CA ASP A 51 2.11 6.64 4.90
C ASP A 51 0.69 6.87 5.44
N LEU A 52 -0.02 5.79 5.80
CA LEU A 52 -1.36 5.89 6.38
C LEU A 52 -1.35 6.34 7.87
N LYS A 53 -0.24 6.16 8.59
CA LYS A 53 -0.11 6.56 10.01
C LYS A 53 0.19 8.03 10.21
N THR A 54 0.85 8.69 9.25
CA THR A 54 1.12 10.14 9.23
C THR A 54 -0.08 10.92 8.74
#